data_AF-A0A2E1MD50-F1
#
_entry.id   AF-A0A2E1MD50-F1
#
_cell.length_a   1.000
_cell.length_b   1.000
_cell.length_c   1.000
_cell.angle_alpha   90.00
_cell.angle_beta   90.00
_cell.angle_gamma   90.00
#
_symmetry.space_group_name_H-M   'P 1'
#
loop_
_entity.id
_entity.type
_entity.pdbx_description
1 polymer ?
#
loop_
_entity_poly.entity_id
_entity_poly.type
_entity_poly.pdbx_seq_one_letter_code
_entity_poly.pdbx_strand_id
1 'polypeptide(L)'
;MWESRVGRSMVKPVRRHTRFEKARIIGARALQISMGAPLYVTEDELREKFSDELIQLYGVDEAKERVVLDPMKIATLEYEQERIPIDVDPHLDDE
;
A
#
# COMPACT_ATOMS: atom_id res chain seq x y z
N MET A 1 -13.07 -5.04 -23.10
CA MET A 1 -11.92 -4.12 -23.24
C MET A 1 -12.17 -3.00 -22.25
N TRP A 2 -11.75 -3.17 -21.00
CA TRP A 2 -11.97 -2.15 -19.99
C TRP A 2 -10.94 -1.07 -20.29
N GLU A 3 -11.39 0.04 -20.87
CA GLU A 3 -10.56 1.23 -21.00
C GLU A 3 -10.15 1.66 -19.60
N SER A 4 -8.91 1.32 -19.26
CA SER A 4 -8.17 1.88 -18.14
C SER A 4 -8.11 3.38 -18.33
N ARG A 5 -9.11 4.09 -17.80
CA ARG A 5 -8.90 5.45 -17.33
C ARG A 5 -7.75 5.33 -16.34
N VAL A 6 -6.57 5.72 -16.79
CA VAL A 6 -5.36 5.82 -15.98
C VAL A 6 -5.77 6.37 -14.62
N GLY A 7 -5.53 5.55 -13.59
CA GLY A 7 -6.11 5.69 -12.26
C GLY A 7 -6.03 7.13 -11.78
N ARG A 8 -7.18 7.66 -11.38
CA ARG A 8 -7.30 8.99 -10.80
C ARG A 8 -6.29 9.13 -9.66
N SER A 9 -5.59 10.26 -9.70
CA SER A 9 -4.59 10.78 -8.77
C SER A 9 -4.61 10.14 -7.39
N MET A 10 -3.45 9.59 -7.03
CA MET A 10 -2.91 9.53 -5.68
C MET A 10 -3.56 10.58 -4.75
N VAL A 11 -4.06 10.09 -3.62
CA VAL A 11 -4.86 10.88 -2.69
C VAL A 11 -3.98 11.34 -1.55
N LYS A 12 -3.69 12.65 -1.51
CA LYS A 12 -3.08 13.24 -0.33
C LYS A 12 -4.16 13.51 0.71
N PRO A 13 -3.97 13.07 1.97
CA PRO A 13 -4.95 13.31 3.00
C PRO A 13 -5.00 14.81 3.34
N VAL A 14 -6.21 15.34 3.52
CA VAL A 14 -6.45 16.76 3.85
C VAL A 14 -5.80 17.15 5.18
N ARG A 15 -5.73 16.18 6.10
CA ARG A 15 -5.17 16.32 7.45
C ARG A 15 -4.54 15.01 7.90
N ARG A 16 -3.75 15.07 8.96
CA ARG A 16 -3.21 13.87 9.59
C ARG A 16 -4.34 12.99 10.15
N HIS A 17 -4.34 11.72 9.79
CA HIS A 17 -5.27 10.73 10.34
C HIS A 17 -5.02 10.47 11.83
N THR A 18 -6.10 10.24 12.56
CA THR A 18 -6.07 9.63 13.89
C THR A 18 -5.61 8.17 13.80
N ARG A 19 -5.21 7.58 14.93
CA ARG A 19 -4.84 6.15 15.00
C ARG A 19 -5.93 5.20 14.50
N PHE A 20 -7.21 5.57 14.69
CA PHE A 20 -8.35 4.74 14.28
C PHE A 20 -8.66 4.87 12.79
N GLU A 21 -8.56 6.09 12.24
CA GLU A 21 -8.69 6.34 10.81
C GLU A 21 -7.58 5.64 10.04
N LYS A 22 -6.32 5.77 10.48
CA LYS A 22 -5.18 5.05 9.90
C LYS A 22 -5.41 3.54 9.88
N ALA A 23 -5.82 2.96 11.01
CA ALA A 23 -6.09 1.52 11.10
C ALA A 23 -7.21 1.08 10.15
N ARG A 24 -8.27 1.87 10.02
CA ARG A 24 -9.39 1.59 9.12
C ARG A 24 -8.98 1.63 7.65
N ILE A 25 -8.23 2.65 7.24
CA ILE A 25 -7.76 2.82 5.86
C ILE A 25 -6.85 1.64 5.47
N ILE A 26 -5.84 1.34 6.30
CA ILE A 26 -4.90 0.24 6.04
C ILE A 26 -5.64 -1.11 6.02
N GLY A 27 -6.54 -1.36 6.98
CA GLY A 27 -7.30 -2.61 7.03
C GLY A 27 -8.23 -2.80 5.82
N ALA A 28 -8.96 -1.76 5.42
CA ALA A 28 -9.79 -1.81 4.22
C ALA A 28 -8.95 -2.03 2.96
N ARG A 29 -7.79 -1.38 2.86
CA ARG A 29 -6.88 -1.55 1.73
C ARG A 29 -6.26 -2.93 1.66
N ALA A 30 -5.82 -3.50 2.78
CA ALA A 30 -5.31 -4.87 2.85
C ALA A 30 -6.38 -5.89 2.40
N LEU A 31 -7.64 -5.68 2.77
CA LEU A 31 -8.74 -6.50 2.29
C LEU A 31 -8.90 -6.40 0.76
N GLN A 32 -8.89 -5.18 0.19
CA GLN A 32 -8.95 -5.01 -1.27
C GLN A 32 -7.80 -5.75 -1.98
N ILE A 33 -6.58 -5.64 -1.46
CA ILE A 33 -5.41 -6.35 -2.00
C ILE A 33 -5.59 -7.86 -1.96
N SER A 34 -6.10 -8.41 -0.84
CA SER A 34 -6.40 -9.84 -0.72
C SER A 34 -7.45 -10.33 -1.72
N MET A 35 -8.30 -9.43 -2.20
CA MET A 35 -9.32 -9.69 -3.23
C MET A 35 -8.81 -9.46 -4.66
N GLY A 36 -7.52 -9.18 -4.84
CA GLY A 36 -6.91 -8.99 -6.17
C GLY A 36 -7.01 -7.58 -6.72
N ALA A 37 -7.22 -6.57 -5.87
CA ALA A 37 -7.14 -5.17 -6.30
C ALA A 37 -5.72 -4.83 -6.80
N PRO A 38 -5.58 -3.88 -7.75
CA PRO A 38 -4.28 -3.46 -8.26
C PRO A 38 -3.42 -2.86 -7.16
N LEU A 39 -2.11 -3.15 -7.20
CA LEU A 39 -1.11 -2.59 -6.29
C LEU A 39 -0.55 -1.28 -6.84
N TYR A 40 -0.23 -0.35 -5.95
CA TYR A 40 0.40 0.94 -6.27
C TYR A 40 1.84 1.04 -5.76
N VAL A 41 2.43 -0.07 -5.32
CA VAL A 41 3.84 -0.21 -4.92
C VAL A 41 4.51 -1.29 -5.75
N THR A 42 5.80 -1.13 -6.02
CA THR A 42 6.59 -2.13 -6.75
C THR A 42 7.18 -3.17 -5.79
N GLU A 43 7.59 -4.30 -6.35
CA GLU A 43 8.28 -5.35 -5.59
C GLU A 43 9.60 -4.85 -5.00
N ASP A 44 10.34 -4.03 -5.74
CA ASP A 44 11.61 -3.45 -5.29
C ASP A 44 11.42 -2.54 -4.06
N GLU A 45 10.37 -1.70 -4.07
CA GLU A 45 10.03 -0.84 -2.93
C GLU A 45 9.67 -1.66 -1.68
N LEU A 46 8.96 -2.77 -1.85
CA LEU A 46 8.63 -3.68 -0.76
C LEU A 46 9.87 -4.38 -0.22
N ARG A 47 10.77 -4.84 -1.10
CA ARG A 47 12.03 -5.49 -0.70
C ARG A 47 12.95 -4.55 0.06
N GLU A 48 13.08 -3.30 -0.39
CA GLU A 48 13.87 -2.27 0.30
C GLU A 48 13.29 -1.97 1.67
N LYS A 49 11.97 -1.80 1.77
CA LYS A 49 11.31 -1.46 3.05
C LYS A 49 11.42 -2.56 4.10
N PHE A 50 11.35 -3.83 3.68
CA PHE A 50 11.30 -4.98 4.59
C PHE A 50 12.58 -5.84 4.56
N SER A 51 13.69 -5.32 4.02
CA SER A 51 14.95 -6.06 3.89
C SER A 51 15.44 -6.63 5.22
N ASP A 52 15.42 -5.81 6.27
CA ASP A 52 15.92 -6.19 7.59
C ASP A 52 15.08 -7.30 8.21
N GLU A 53 13.77 -7.23 8.04
CA GLU A 53 12.85 -8.25 8.52
C GLU A 53 13.03 -9.57 7.76
N LEU A 54 13.18 -9.50 6.42
CA LEU A 54 13.44 -10.67 5.60
C LEU A 54 14.77 -11.35 5.98
N ILE A 55 15.82 -10.56 6.22
CA ILE A 55 17.12 -11.07 6.65
C ILE A 55 17.02 -11.72 8.03
N GLN A 56 16.29 -11.13 8.98
CA GLN A 56 16.12 -11.71 10.31
C GLN A 56 15.36 -13.04 10.30
N LEU A 57 14.36 -13.18 9.43
CA LEU A 57 13.52 -14.38 9.37
C LEU A 57 14.16 -15.52 8.57
N TYR A 58 14.85 -15.21 7.47
CA TYR A 58 15.30 -16.21 6.50
C TYR A 58 16.82 -16.26 6.29
N GLY A 59 17.56 -15.32 6.88
CA GLY A 59 18.99 -15.16 6.64
C GLY A 59 19.31 -14.33 5.39
N VAL A 60 20.57 -13.91 5.27
CA VAL A 60 21.03 -12.95 4.24
C VAL A 60 20.90 -13.52 2.82
N ASP A 61 21.16 -14.81 2.65
CA ASP A 61 21.20 -15.44 1.33
C ASP A 61 19.79 -15.68 0.77
N GLU A 62 18.84 -16.14 1.59
CA GLU A 62 17.46 -16.39 1.15
C GLU A 62 16.61 -15.12 1.01
N ALA A 63 16.91 -14.05 1.75
CA ALA A 63 16.14 -12.81 1.72
C ALA A 63 16.07 -12.17 0.32
N LYS A 64 17.10 -12.36 -0.51
CA LYS A 64 17.17 -11.79 -1.87
C LYS A 64 16.17 -12.39 -2.84
N GLU A 65 15.71 -13.61 -2.61
CA GLU A 65 14.81 -14.30 -3.55
C GLU A 65 13.33 -14.19 -3.15
N ARG A 66 13.03 -13.77 -1.91
CA ARG A 66 11.66 -13.79 -1.36
C ARG A 66 10.85 -12.54 -1.71
N VAL A 67 9.64 -12.76 -2.20
CA VAL A 67 8.65 -11.70 -2.49
C VAL A 67 7.83 -11.38 -1.23
N VAL A 68 7.65 -10.11 -0.91
CA VAL A 68 6.75 -9.67 0.16
C VAL A 68 5.33 -9.61 -0.39
N LEU A 69 4.52 -10.65 -0.10
CA LEU A 69 3.13 -10.76 -0.57
C LEU A 69 2.07 -10.57 0.53
N ASP A 70 2.47 -10.05 1.70
CA ASP A 70 1.52 -9.79 2.79
C ASP A 70 0.66 -8.55 2.47
N PRO A 71 -0.67 -8.68 2.34
CA PRO A 71 -1.57 -7.55 2.07
C PRO A 71 -1.45 -6.42 3.08
N MET A 72 -1.17 -6.73 4.36
CA MET A 72 -0.99 -5.72 5.41
C MET A 72 0.27 -4.91 5.21
N LYS A 73 1.37 -5.54 4.79
CA LYS A 73 2.64 -4.85 4.51
C LYS A 73 2.53 -3.97 3.27
N ILE A 74 1.89 -4.48 2.23
CA ILE A 74 1.63 -3.74 0.99
C ILE A 74 0.75 -2.51 1.28
N ALA A 75 -0.37 -2.70 1.97
CA ALA A 75 -1.25 -1.59 2.37
C ALA A 75 -0.54 -0.57 3.26
N THR A 76 0.34 -1.03 4.16
CA THR A 76 1.11 -0.12 5.03
C THR A 76 2.07 0.74 4.22
N LEU A 77 2.81 0.15 3.27
CA LEU A 77 3.72 0.90 2.41
C LEU A 77 2.97 1.88 1.51
N GLU A 78 1.87 1.46 0.90
CA GLU A 78 1.02 2.35 0.11
C GLU A 78 0.48 3.53 0.93
N TYR A 79 0.09 3.30 2.19
CA TYR A 79 -0.35 4.36 3.08
C TYR A 79 0.77 5.36 3.37
N GLU A 80 1.98 4.88 3.67
CA GLU A 80 3.14 5.73 3.98
C GLU A 80 3.57 6.58 2.78
N GLN A 81 3.36 6.09 1.57
CA GLN A 81 3.66 6.79 0.33
C GLN A 81 2.47 7.62 -0.21
N GLU A 82 1.36 7.72 0.55
CA GLU A 82 0.14 8.44 0.16
C GLU A 82 -0.51 7.90 -1.14
N ARG A 83 -0.31 6.61 -1.46
CA ARG A 83 -0.75 5.97 -2.71
C ARG A 83 -2.10 5.25 -2.63
N ILE A 84 -2.75 5.24 -1.47
CA ILE A 84 -4.04 4.56 -1.29
C ILE A 84 -5.17 5.42 -1.90
N PRO A 85 -5.98 4.89 -2.84
CA PRO A 85 -7.04 5.66 -3.50
C PRO A 85 -8.35 5.69 -2.71
N ILE A 86 -8.26 5.74 -1.37
CA ILE A 86 -9.41 5.87 -0.45
C ILE A 86 -8.98 6.68 0.77
N ASP A 87 -9.88 7.50 1.30
CA ASP A 87 -9.69 8.25 2.54
C ASP A 87 -11.01 8.40 3.32
N VAL A 88 -10.95 8.95 4.53
CA VAL A 88 -12.08 9.27 5.39
C VAL A 88 -12.80 10.55 5.00
N ASP A 89 -12.04 11.52 4.51
CA ASP A 89 -12.57 12.81 4.04
C ASP A 89 -12.77 12.73 2.51
N PRO A 90 -13.91 13.21 1.97
CA PRO A 90 -14.14 13.15 0.53
C PRO A 90 -13.15 14.07 -0.19
N HIS A 91 -12.49 13.55 -1.23
CA HIS A 91 -11.68 14.37 -2.13
C HIS A 91 -12.61 15.09 -3.10
N LEU A 92 -12.48 16.41 -3.12
CA LEU A 92 -13.04 17.21 -4.19
C LEU A 92 -12.11 17.03 -5.39
N ASP A 93 -12.69 16.68 -6.54
CA ASP A 93 -11.94 16.79 -7.79
C ASP A 93 -11.60 18.28 -7.98
N ASP A 94 -10.35 18.61 -8.24
CA ASP A 94 -10.02 19.94 -8.76
C ASP A 94 -10.77 20.08 -10.10
N GLU A 95 -11.72 21.02 -10.18
CA GLU A 95 -12.53 21.32 -11.38
C GLU A 95 -11.70 21.70 -12.61
#